data_AF-K3XDB0-F1
#
_entry.id   AF-K3XDB0-F1
#
_cell.length_a   1.000
_cell.length_b   1.000
_cell.length_c   1.000
_cell.angle_alpha   90.00
_cell.angle_beta   90.00
_cell.angle_gamma   90.00
#
_symmetry.space_group_name_H-M   'P 1'
#
loop_
_entity.id
_entity.type
_entity.pdbx_description
1 polymer ?
#
loop_
_entity_poly.entity_id
_entity_poly.type
_entity_poly.pdbx_seq_one_letter_code
_entity_poly.pdbx_strand_id
1 'polypeptide(L)'
;MLTRSQTKALVHFDSSVKIIRGDIGTLQDIDGAPVDALAFPTHSHLTFNNIGAAAAIFRRAGQELNTYVTSAWVRGNHPTGDVV
;
A
#
# COMPACT_ATOMS: atom_id res chain seq x y z
N MET A 1 -4.90 3.82 -33.07
CA MET A 1 -5.83 2.67 -33.05
C MET A 1 -5.30 1.68 -32.04
N LEU A 2 -6.08 1.34 -30.99
CA LEU A 2 -5.65 0.37 -29.97
C LEU A 2 -5.72 -1.05 -30.54
N THR A 3 -4.77 -1.90 -30.16
CA THR A 3 -4.81 -3.32 -30.55
C THR A 3 -5.87 -4.06 -29.73
N ARG A 4 -6.36 -5.20 -30.23
CA ARG A 4 -7.30 -6.07 -29.49
C ARG A 4 -6.77 -6.47 -28.11
N SER A 5 -5.45 -6.62 -27.97
CA SER A 5 -4.78 -6.88 -26.68
C SER A 5 -4.85 -5.68 -25.75
N GLN A 6 -4.64 -4.46 -26.25
CA GLN A 6 -4.74 -3.25 -25.45
C GLN A 6 -6.18 -2.96 -25.01
N THR A 7 -7.17 -3.22 -25.88
CA THR A 7 -8.59 -3.12 -25.49
C THR A 7 -8.93 -4.10 -24.36
N LYS A 8 -8.46 -5.35 -24.43
CA LYS A 8 -8.68 -6.32 -23.34
C LYS A 8 -8.04 -5.88 -22.03
N ALA A 9 -6.82 -5.33 -22.08
CA ALA A 9 -6.12 -4.82 -20.90
C ALA A 9 -6.86 -3.64 -20.26
N LEU A 10 -7.39 -2.72 -21.06
CA LEU A 10 -8.17 -1.58 -20.56
C LEU A 10 -9.47 -2.03 -19.89
N VAL A 11 -10.23 -2.93 -20.50
CA VAL A 11 -11.45 -3.48 -19.89
C VAL A 11 -11.15 -4.18 -18.56
N HIS A 12 -10.04 -4.91 -18.48
CA HIS A 12 -9.65 -5.55 -17.22
C HIS A 12 -9.29 -4.52 -16.16
N PHE A 13 -8.48 -3.51 -16.50
CA PHE A 13 -8.12 -2.42 -15.59
C PHE A 13 -9.35 -1.71 -15.04
N ASP A 14 -10.30 -1.31 -15.90
CA ASP A 14 -11.52 -0.60 -15.49
C ASP A 14 -12.39 -1.44 -14.54
N SER A 15 -12.38 -2.77 -14.70
CA SER A 15 -13.10 -3.68 -13.80
C SER A 15 -12.38 -3.99 -12.48
N SER A 16 -11.08 -3.71 -12.38
CA SER A 16 -10.23 -4.14 -11.27
C SER A 16 -9.64 -2.98 -10.46
N VAL A 17 -9.65 -1.76 -11.00
CA VAL A 17 -9.04 -0.59 -10.37
C VAL A 17 -10.07 0.52 -10.19
N LYS A 18 -10.19 1.01 -8.96
CA LYS A 18 -10.98 2.19 -8.64
C LYS A 18 -10.07 3.27 -8.09
N ILE A 19 -10.20 4.49 -8.59
CA ILE A 19 -9.52 5.67 -8.04
C ILE A 19 -10.53 6.40 -7.15
N ILE A 20 -10.19 6.53 -5.87
CA ILE A 20 -11.02 7.23 -4.88
C ILE A 20 -10.21 8.31 -4.19
N ARG A 21 -10.91 9.33 -3.69
CA ARG A 21 -10.33 10.31 -2.77
C ARG A 21 -10.58 9.83 -1.34
N GLY A 22 -9.52 9.72 -0.54
CA GLY A 22 -9.62 9.29 0.85
C GLY A 22 -8.30 9.49 1.60
N ASP A 23 -8.32 9.20 2.90
CA ASP A 23 -7.14 9.16 3.76
C ASP A 23 -6.82 7.70 4.12
N ILE A 24 -5.65 7.24 3.73
CA ILE A 24 -5.20 5.87 3.97
C ILE A 24 -5.07 5.54 5.47
N GLY A 25 -4.90 6.56 6.33
CA GLY A 25 -4.88 6.40 7.76
C GLY A 25 -6.24 6.01 8.34
N THR A 26 -7.35 6.39 7.70
CA THR A 26 -8.71 6.24 8.24
C THR A 26 -9.67 5.46 7.36
N LEU A 27 -9.35 5.19 6.09
CA LEU A 27 -10.17 4.39 5.18
C LEU A 27 -10.40 2.97 5.74
N GLN A 28 -11.64 2.52 5.84
CA GLN A 28 -11.99 1.19 6.37
C GLN A 28 -12.72 0.32 5.36
N ASP A 29 -13.46 0.93 4.43
CA ASP A 29 -14.23 0.25 3.40
C ASP A 29 -14.20 1.01 2.07
N ILE A 30 -14.54 0.31 0.99
CA ILE A 30 -14.79 0.87 -0.34
C ILE A 30 -16.16 0.35 -0.77
N ASP A 31 -17.11 1.26 -0.99
CA ASP A 31 -18.50 0.93 -1.33
C ASP A 31 -19.16 -0.05 -0.33
N GLY A 32 -18.84 0.06 0.96
CA GLY A 32 -19.36 -0.81 2.01
C GLY A 32 -18.65 -2.16 2.13
N ALA A 33 -17.69 -2.47 1.24
CA ALA A 33 -16.83 -3.65 1.37
C ALA A 33 -15.58 -3.33 2.21
N PRO A 34 -15.29 -4.07 3.29
CA PRO A 34 -14.10 -3.82 4.11
C PRO A 34 -12.79 -3.89 3.32
N VAL A 35 -11.82 -3.07 3.70
CA VAL A 35 -10.46 -3.11 3.15
C VAL A 35 -9.67 -4.24 3.81
N ASP A 36 -9.25 -5.22 3.00
CA ASP A 36 -8.46 -6.37 3.49
C ASP A 36 -6.99 -6.02 3.76
N ALA A 37 -6.40 -5.15 2.93
CA ALA A 37 -4.98 -4.79 3.01
C ALA A 37 -4.72 -3.36 2.54
N LEU A 38 -3.67 -2.75 3.07
CA LEU A 38 -3.19 -1.43 2.69
C LEU A 38 -1.74 -1.52 2.22
N ALA A 39 -1.50 -1.24 0.94
CA ALA A 39 -0.16 -1.05 0.40
C ALA A 39 0.21 0.44 0.48
N PHE A 40 1.44 0.75 0.87
CA PHE A 40 1.92 2.12 0.98
C PHE A 40 3.40 2.23 0.58
N PRO A 41 3.80 3.34 -0.05
CA PRO A 41 5.20 3.56 -0.37
C PRO A 41 6.01 3.79 0.92
N THR A 42 7.17 3.17 0.99
CA THR A 42 8.14 3.32 2.07
C THR A 42 9.55 3.35 1.50
N HIS A 43 10.55 3.64 2.34
CA HIS A 43 11.95 3.62 1.94
C HIS A 43 12.59 2.26 2.23
N SER A 44 13.77 1.99 1.66
CA SER A 44 14.44 0.68 1.72
C SER A 44 14.70 0.12 3.11
N HIS A 45 14.73 0.96 4.15
CA HIS A 45 14.90 0.52 5.55
C HIS A 45 13.60 0.19 6.28
N LEU A 46 12.42 0.38 5.66
CA LEU A 46 11.09 0.11 6.22
C LEU A 46 10.75 0.77 7.58
N THR A 47 11.59 1.68 8.09
CA THR A 47 11.36 2.36 9.37
C THR A 47 10.34 3.50 9.28
N PHE A 48 9.72 3.81 10.41
CA PHE A 48 8.85 4.97 10.55
C PHE A 48 9.65 6.28 10.53
N ASN A 49 9.47 7.08 9.47
CA ASN A 49 10.11 8.39 9.30
C ASN A 49 9.15 9.58 9.55
N ASN A 50 7.95 9.31 10.04
CA ASN A 50 6.92 10.30 10.40
C ASN A 50 6.49 11.26 9.26
N ILE A 51 6.66 10.87 7.98
CA ILE A 51 6.18 11.63 6.83
C ILE A 51 5.28 10.81 5.88
N GLY A 52 4.39 11.52 5.18
CA GLY A 52 3.60 10.98 4.06
C GLY A 52 2.65 9.82 4.42
N ALA A 53 2.36 8.98 3.41
CA ALA A 53 1.46 7.83 3.53
C ALA A 53 1.99 6.78 4.52
N ALA A 54 3.29 6.52 4.53
CA ALA A 54 3.91 5.63 5.51
C ALA A 54 3.58 6.07 6.93
N ALA A 55 3.68 7.37 7.23
CA ALA A 55 3.40 7.83 8.57
C ALA A 55 1.92 7.70 8.99
N ALA A 56 0.99 7.86 8.04
CA ALA A 56 -0.42 7.60 8.30
C ALA A 56 -0.65 6.12 8.65
N ILE A 57 -0.01 5.19 7.93
CA ILE A 57 -0.10 3.75 8.19
C ILE A 57 0.56 3.36 9.53
N PHE A 58 1.76 3.85 9.82
CA PHE A 58 2.42 3.58 11.11
C PHE A 58 1.59 4.07 12.29
N ARG A 59 0.95 5.24 12.20
CA ARG A 59 0.03 5.71 13.24
C ARG A 59 -1.21 4.84 13.35
N ARG A 60 -1.77 4.37 12.22
CA ARG A 60 -2.95 3.50 12.19
C ARG A 60 -2.66 2.12 12.79
N ALA A 61 -1.55 1.49 12.41
CA ALA A 61 -1.15 0.15 12.87
C ALA A 61 -0.56 0.16 14.29
N GLY A 62 -0.06 1.31 14.75
CA GLY A 62 0.49 1.47 16.09
C GLY A 62 1.81 0.73 16.28
N GLN A 63 2.06 0.33 17.53
CA GLN A 63 3.37 -0.20 17.95
C GLN A 63 3.71 -1.56 17.33
N GLU A 64 2.71 -2.32 16.89
CA GLU A 64 2.91 -3.65 16.31
C GLU A 64 3.69 -3.58 15.01
N LEU A 65 3.34 -2.64 14.11
CA LEU A 65 4.09 -2.45 12.87
C LEU A 65 5.53 -1.97 13.14
N ASN A 66 5.71 -1.04 14.09
CA ASN A 66 7.05 -0.61 14.52
C ASN A 66 7.91 -1.78 15.01
N THR A 67 7.31 -2.68 15.79
CA THR A 67 8.00 -3.86 16.34
C THR A 67 8.33 -4.86 15.22
N TYR A 68 7.41 -5.06 14.28
CA TYR A 68 7.59 -5.96 13.16
C TYR A 68 8.75 -5.53 12.25
N VAL A 69 8.77 -4.26 11.81
CA VAL A 69 9.80 -3.78 10.87
C VAL A 69 11.19 -3.67 11.48
N THR A 70 11.28 -3.63 12.82
CA THR A 70 12.55 -3.64 13.55
C THR A 70 13.01 -5.05 13.96
N SER A 71 12.17 -6.07 13.73
CA SER A 71 12.49 -7.47 14.02
C SER A 71 13.66 -7.98 13.18
N ALA A 72 14.35 -9.02 13.68
CA ALA A 72 15.48 -9.60 12.96
C ALA A 72 15.11 -10.20 11.59
N TRP A 73 13.84 -10.52 11.38
CA TRP A 73 13.32 -11.10 10.14
C TRP A 73 13.13 -10.07 9.02
N VAL A 74 12.90 -8.80 9.39
CA VAL A 74 12.47 -7.75 8.46
C VAL A 74 13.51 -6.62 8.39
N ARG A 75 14.24 -6.35 9.46
CA ARG A 75 15.20 -5.23 9.48
C ARG A 75 16.28 -5.41 8.42
N GLY A 76 16.73 -4.29 7.86
CA GLY A 76 17.80 -4.28 6.86
C GLY A 76 17.45 -3.36 5.70
N ASN A 77 18.23 -3.47 4.64
CA ASN A 77 17.99 -2.73 3.41
C ASN A 77 17.32 -3.63 2.38
N HIS A 78 16.15 -3.20 1.89
CA HIS A 78 15.36 -3.89 0.89
C HIS A 78 15.56 -3.26 -0.49
N PRO A 79 15.68 -4.07 -1.56
CA PRO A 79 15.76 -3.55 -2.92
C PRO A 79 14.54 -2.67 -3.27
N THR A 80 14.76 -1.66 -4.12
CA THR A 80 13.63 -0.89 -4.66
C THR A 80 12.73 -1.79 -5.51
N GLY A 81 11.43 -1.71 -5.26
CA GLY A 81 10.42 -2.56 -5.92
C GLY A 81 10.08 -3.83 -5.16
N ASP A 82 10.72 -4.08 -4.01
CA ASP A 82 10.41 -5.20 -3.14
C ASP A 82 9.15 -4.95 -2.26
N VAL A 83 8.58 -6.02 -1.73
CA VAL A 83 7.43 -6.01 -0.82
C VAL A 83 7.67 -7.01 0.32
N VAL A 84 7.37 -6.58 1.55
CA VAL A 84 7.55 -7.36 2.79
C VAL A 84 6.25 -7.51 3.53
#